data_AF-A0A0G1M2W3-F1
#
_entry.id   AF-A0A0G1M2W3-F1
#
_cell.length_a   1.000
_cell.length_b   1.000
_cell.length_c   1.000
_cell.angle_alpha   90.00
_cell.angle_beta   90.00
_cell.angle_gamma   90.00
#
_symmetry.space_group_name_H-M   'P 1'
#
loop_
_entity.id
_entity.type
_entity.pdbx_description
1 polymer ?
#
loop_
_entity_poly.entity_id
_entity_poly.type
_entity_poly.pdbx_seq_one_letter_code
_entity_poly.pdbx_strand_id
1 'polypeptide(L)'
;MSTEFVDIPRRSPRPAFLKGMLWFVFSATAMLSAFILPVHILALQAGYEMKLDGFFYPLYFIILFGVMLYHSFYRVKTILFDLTLVKTSKVIGSILMMVYILLMVLAIFLLFRA
;
A
#
# COMPACT_ATOMS: atom_id res chain seq x y z
N MET A 1 -5.39 -43.22 -33.98
CA MET A 1 -4.61 -41.99 -33.78
C MET A 1 -4.79 -41.60 -32.32
N SER A 2 -3.88 -42.03 -31.43
CA SER A 2 -3.94 -41.75 -30.00
C SER A 2 -3.43 -40.34 -29.74
N THR A 3 -4.27 -39.47 -29.19
CA THR A 3 -3.86 -38.14 -28.73
C THR A 3 -3.03 -38.29 -27.47
N GLU A 4 -1.71 -38.11 -27.57
CA GLU A 4 -0.86 -37.90 -26.40
C GLU A 4 -1.32 -36.62 -25.68
N PHE A 5 -1.82 -36.79 -24.46
CA PHE A 5 -2.05 -35.68 -23.56
C PHE A 5 -0.68 -35.16 -23.10
N VAL A 6 -0.26 -34.03 -23.66
CA VAL A 6 0.89 -33.29 -23.17
C VAL A 6 0.53 -32.74 -21.79
N ASP A 7 1.03 -33.38 -20.73
CA ASP A 7 0.88 -32.90 -19.37
C ASP A 7 1.61 -31.56 -19.22
N ILE A 8 0.84 -30.47 -19.26
CA ILE A 8 1.36 -29.14 -18.97
C ILE A 8 1.68 -29.10 -17.46
N PRO A 9 2.94 -28.86 -17.05
CA PRO A 9 3.30 -28.83 -15.64
C PRO A 9 2.49 -27.76 -14.92
N ARG A 10 1.56 -28.18 -14.04
CA ARG A 10 0.79 -27.29 -13.18
C ARG A 10 1.74 -26.61 -12.21
N ARG A 11 2.09 -25.35 -12.49
CA ARG A 11 2.81 -24.51 -11.52
C ARG A 11 2.01 -24.49 -10.23
N SER A 12 2.66 -24.80 -9.11
CA SER A 12 2.03 -24.78 -7.80
C SER A 12 1.38 -23.40 -7.57
N PRO A 13 0.10 -23.34 -7.15
CA PRO A 13 -0.55 -22.09 -6.88
C PRO A 13 0.24 -21.35 -5.79
N ARG A 14 0.55 -20.07 -6.01
CA ARG A 14 1.14 -19.22 -4.96
C ARG A 14 0.31 -19.36 -3.68
N PRO A 15 0.93 -19.34 -2.49
CA PRO A 15 0.21 -19.57 -1.24
C PRO A 15 -0.97 -18.60 -1.13
N ALA A 16 -2.18 -19.15 -1.07
CA ALA A 16 -3.43 -18.40 -1.03
C ALA A 16 -3.46 -17.40 0.13
N PHE A 17 -2.78 -17.73 1.23
CA PHE A 17 -2.63 -16.90 2.41
C PHE A 17 -2.02 -15.52 2.13
N LEU A 18 -0.92 -15.44 1.37
CA LEU A 18 -0.26 -14.15 1.10
C LEU A 18 -1.15 -13.20 0.29
N LYS A 19 -1.93 -13.75 -0.65
CA LYS A 19 -2.91 -12.96 -1.41
C LYS A 19 -4.01 -12.43 -0.50
N GLY A 20 -4.55 -13.30 0.37
CA GLY A 20 -5.56 -12.91 1.36
C GLY A 20 -5.05 -11.81 2.31
N MET A 21 -3.83 -11.95 2.82
CA MET A 21 -3.21 -10.97 3.70
C MET A 21 -3.04 -9.60 3.03
N LEU A 22 -2.51 -9.57 1.80
CA LEU A 22 -2.37 -8.30 1.05
C LEU A 22 -3.72 -7.63 0.79
N TRP A 23 -4.75 -8.41 0.48
CA TRP A 23 -6.10 -7.89 0.27
C TRP A 23 -6.74 -7.37 1.56
N PHE A 24 -6.51 -8.06 2.68
CA PHE A 24 -6.93 -7.61 4.00
C PHE A 24 -6.25 -6.29 4.39
N VAL A 25 -4.92 -6.18 4.24
CA VAL A 25 -4.18 -4.94 4.52
C VAL A 25 -4.68 -3.81 3.63
N PHE A 26 -4.91 -4.06 2.35
CA PHE A 26 -5.51 -3.07 1.44
C PHE A 26 -6.89 -2.59 1.90
N SER A 27 -7.75 -3.50 2.37
CA SER A 27 -9.08 -3.16 2.86
C SER A 27 -9.01 -2.34 4.16
N ALA A 28 -8.12 -2.72 5.07
CA ALA A 28 -7.89 -2.00 6.31
C ALA A 28 -7.36 -0.58 6.05
N THR A 29 -6.40 -0.42 5.13
CA THR A 29 -5.87 0.91 4.77
C THR A 29 -6.92 1.76 4.05
N ALA A 30 -7.76 1.17 3.20
CA ALA A 30 -8.88 1.87 2.57
C ALA A 30 -9.89 2.41 3.58
N MET A 31 -10.24 1.59 4.58
CA MET A 31 -11.12 2.00 5.66
C MET A 31 -10.50 3.13 6.48
N LEU A 32 -9.24 2.97 6.91
CA LEU A 32 -8.53 3.97 7.70
C LEU A 32 -8.39 5.31 6.95
N SER A 33 -8.03 5.30 5.67
CA SER A 33 -7.91 6.54 4.88
C SER A 33 -9.23 7.26 4.74
N ALA A 34 -10.35 6.53 4.59
CA ALA A 34 -11.68 7.10 4.47
C ALA A 34 -12.12 7.88 5.72
N PHE A 35 -11.61 7.53 6.91
CA PHE A 35 -11.89 8.28 8.15
C PHE A 35 -10.84 9.34 8.46
N ILE A 36 -9.55 8.98 8.37
CA ILE A 36 -8.46 9.86 8.81
C ILE A 36 -8.33 11.06 7.87
N LEU A 37 -8.44 10.84 6.55
CA LEU A 37 -8.15 11.89 5.57
C LEU A 37 -9.16 13.05 5.63
N PRO A 38 -10.49 12.82 5.66
CA PRO A 38 -11.44 13.92 5.80
C PRO A 38 -11.26 14.71 7.10
N VAL A 39 -11.01 14.02 8.22
CA VAL A 39 -10.76 14.68 9.51
C VAL A 39 -9.50 15.54 9.44
N HIS A 40 -8.43 15.03 8.84
CA HIS A 40 -7.20 15.79 8.67
C HIS A 40 -7.40 17.04 7.81
N ILE A 41 -8.11 16.91 6.68
CA ILE A 41 -8.40 18.03 5.77
C ILE A 41 -9.25 19.10 6.48
N LEU A 42 -10.29 18.69 7.21
CA LEU A 42 -11.14 19.61 7.96
C LEU A 42 -10.36 20.33 9.07
N ALA A 43 -9.45 19.63 9.75
CA ALA A 43 -8.59 20.24 10.76
C ALA A 43 -7.67 21.32 10.15
N LEU A 44 -7.06 21.05 9.00
CA LEU A 44 -6.24 22.02 8.28
C LEU A 44 -7.07 23.23 7.80
N GLN A 45 -8.29 23.00 7.30
CA GLN A 45 -9.19 24.06 6.87
C GLN A 45 -9.66 24.96 8.03
N ALA A 46 -9.79 24.41 9.23
CA ALA A 46 -10.11 25.15 10.44
C ALA A 46 -8.90 25.89 11.06
N GLY A 47 -7.70 25.78 10.45
CA GLY A 47 -6.49 26.44 10.91
C GLY A 47 -5.78 25.73 12.08
N TYR A 48 -6.08 24.46 12.34
CA TYR A 48 -5.35 23.69 13.33
C TYR A 48 -3.95 23.35 12.82
N GLU A 49 -2.94 23.97 13.43
CA GLU A 49 -1.54 23.59 13.23
C GLU A 49 -1.19 22.40 14.12
N MET A 50 -0.89 21.26 13.50
CA MET A 50 -0.38 20.09 14.22
C MET A 50 1.11 20.31 14.50
N LYS A 51 1.42 20.73 15.73
CA LYS A 51 2.80 20.74 16.22
C LYS A 51 3.28 19.30 16.28
N LEU A 52 4.52 19.06 15.85
CA LEU A 52 5.14 17.73 15.91
C LEU A 52 5.68 17.41 17.31
N ASP A 53 5.06 17.97 18.36
CA ASP A 53 5.51 17.84 19.72
C ASP A 53 4.96 16.57 20.39
N GLY A 54 5.86 15.83 21.05
CA GLY A 54 5.50 14.59 21.73
C GLY A 54 5.32 13.39 20.79
N PHE A 55 4.92 12.26 21.38
CA PHE A 55 4.95 10.97 20.69
C PHE A 55 3.76 10.74 19.73
N PHE A 56 2.61 11.33 20.03
CA PHE A 56 1.35 11.00 19.34
C PHE A 56 1.22 11.61 17.95
N TYR A 57 1.71 12.85 17.72
CA TYR A 57 1.64 13.49 16.41
C TYR A 57 2.54 12.81 15.36
N PRO A 58 3.82 12.50 15.64
CA PRO A 58 4.64 11.68 14.75
C PRO A 58 3.99 10.35 14.40
N LEU A 59 3.43 9.65 15.39
CA LEU A 59 2.74 8.38 15.16
C LEU A 59 1.51 8.54 14.26
N TYR A 60 0.70 9.57 14.50
CA TYR A 60 -0.43 9.93 13.65
C TYR A 60 0.00 10.16 12.19
N PHE A 61 1.05 10.95 11.97
CA PHE A 61 1.57 11.21 10.62
C PHE A 61 2.13 9.96 9.95
N ILE A 62 2.83 9.10 10.69
CA ILE A 62 3.31 7.80 10.17
C ILE A 62 2.13 6.95 9.70
N ILE A 63 1.05 6.88 10.49
CA ILE A 63 -0.16 6.13 10.12
C ILE A 63 -0.80 6.76 8.89
N LEU A 64 -1.00 8.08 8.88
CA LEU A 64 -1.60 8.82 7.76
C LEU A 64 -0.81 8.60 6.46
N PHE A 65 0.50 8.83 6.47
CA PHE A 65 1.37 8.63 5.30
C PHE A 65 1.41 7.16 4.89
N GLY A 66 1.60 6.24 5.83
CA GLY A 66 1.71 4.81 5.54
C GLY A 66 0.45 4.25 4.90
N VAL A 67 -0.71 4.58 5.46
CA VAL A 67 -2.02 4.19 4.94
C VAL A 67 -2.22 4.77 3.53
N MET A 68 -1.97 6.07 3.34
CA MET A 68 -2.21 6.74 2.05
C MET A 68 -1.27 6.24 0.94
N LEU A 69 0.02 6.08 1.24
CA LEU A 69 1.01 5.60 0.27
C LEU A 69 0.75 4.15 -0.10
N TYR A 70 0.55 3.27 0.89
CA TYR A 70 0.29 1.86 0.63
C TYR A 70 -0.97 1.69 -0.23
N HIS A 71 -2.06 2.36 0.16
CA HIS A 71 -3.33 2.27 -0.56
C HIS A 71 -3.18 2.73 -2.02
N SER A 72 -2.54 3.89 -2.24
CA SER A 72 -2.34 4.46 -3.58
C SER A 72 -1.47 3.57 -4.46
N PHE A 73 -0.34 3.07 -3.94
CA PHE A 73 0.56 2.20 -4.71
C PHE A 73 -0.05 0.83 -5.01
N TYR A 74 -0.81 0.28 -4.06
CA TYR A 74 -1.55 -0.94 -4.30
C TYR A 74 -2.57 -0.75 -5.43
N ARG A 75 -3.31 0.36 -5.44
CA ARG A 75 -4.25 0.70 -6.53
C ARG A 75 -3.57 0.85 -7.88
N VAL A 76 -2.44 1.52 -7.96
CA VAL A 76 -1.68 1.63 -9.22
C VAL A 76 -1.31 0.24 -9.75
N LYS A 77 -0.84 -0.66 -8.87
CA LYS A 77 -0.53 -2.04 -9.26
C LYS A 77 -1.77 -2.79 -9.76
N THR A 78 -2.93 -2.66 -9.11
CA THR A 78 -4.16 -3.34 -9.57
C THR A 78 -4.65 -2.78 -10.89
N ILE A 79 -4.62 -1.45 -11.09
CA ILE A 79 -4.99 -0.83 -12.37
C ILE A 79 -4.12 -1.36 -13.51
N LEU A 80 -2.81 -1.48 -13.30
CA LEU A 80 -1.90 -2.06 -14.31
C LEU A 80 -2.22 -3.52 -14.60
N PHE A 81 -2.66 -4.28 -13.59
CA PHE A 81 -3.10 -5.65 -13.78
C PHE A 81 -4.42 -5.71 -14.57
N ASP A 82 -5.36 -4.83 -14.27
CA ASP A 82 -6.66 -4.71 -14.95
C ASP A 82 -6.51 -4.32 -16.43
N LEU A 83 -5.48 -3.53 -16.76
CA LEU A 83 -5.08 -3.20 -18.13
C LEU A 83 -4.35 -4.35 -18.87
N THR A 84 -4.37 -5.57 -18.33
CA THR A 84 -3.70 -6.78 -18.86
C THR A 84 -2.17 -6.70 -18.94
N LEU A 85 -1.54 -5.68 -18.34
CA LEU A 85 -0.09 -5.49 -18.30
C LEU A 85 0.55 -6.31 -17.16
N VAL A 86 0.35 -7.64 -17.17
CA VAL A 86 0.70 -8.53 -16.03
C VAL A 86 2.20 -8.51 -15.68
N LYS A 87 3.09 -8.48 -16.68
CA LYS A 87 4.54 -8.40 -16.43
C LYS A 87 4.90 -7.05 -15.82
N THR A 88 4.36 -5.96 -16.39
CA THR A 88 4.57 -4.59 -15.95
C THR A 88 4.03 -4.37 -14.54
N SER A 89 2.83 -4.85 -14.21
CA SER A 89 2.24 -4.71 -12.88
C SER A 89 3.06 -5.44 -11.80
N LYS A 90 3.72 -6.55 -12.14
CA LYS A 90 4.65 -7.22 -11.23
C LYS A 90 5.91 -6.38 -10.98
N VAL A 91 6.53 -5.85 -12.04
CA VAL A 91 7.75 -5.03 -11.93
C VAL A 91 7.46 -3.71 -11.22
N ILE A 92 6.47 -2.96 -11.69
CA ILE A 92 6.05 -1.69 -11.08
C ILE A 92 5.57 -1.92 -9.65
N GLY A 93 4.79 -2.97 -9.38
CA GLY A 93 4.37 -3.31 -8.02
C GLY A 93 5.54 -3.53 -7.07
N SER A 94 6.63 -4.18 -7.51
CA SER A 94 7.85 -4.33 -6.71
C SER A 94 8.57 -3.00 -6.51
N ILE A 95 8.69 -2.18 -7.57
CA ILE A 95 9.33 -0.85 -7.48
C ILE A 95 8.57 0.04 -6.49
N LEU A 96 7.24 0.12 -6.62
CA LEU A 96 6.40 0.90 -5.72
C LEU A 96 6.51 0.42 -4.27
N MET A 97 6.63 -0.89 -4.03
CA MET A 97 6.83 -1.40 -2.67
C MET A 97 8.19 -0.99 -2.08
N MET A 98 9.27 -1.00 -2.89
CA MET A 98 10.58 -0.51 -2.45
C MET A 98 10.53 0.99 -2.13
N VAL A 99 9.89 1.79 -3.01
CA VAL A 99 9.69 3.23 -2.80
C VAL A 99 8.87 3.48 -1.54
N TYR A 100 7.80 2.71 -1.30
CA TYR A 100 7.00 2.80 -0.07
C TYR A 100 7.87 2.59 1.18
N ILE A 101 8.65 1.51 1.22
CA ILE A 101 9.51 1.21 2.39
C ILE A 101 10.51 2.35 2.61
N LEU A 102 11.15 2.83 1.54
CA LEU A 102 12.10 3.94 1.62
C LEU A 102 11.45 5.23 2.17
N LEU A 103 10.28 5.60 1.64
CA LEU A 103 9.54 6.78 2.10
C LEU A 103 9.08 6.63 3.55
N MET A 104 8.67 5.43 3.98
CA MET A 104 8.29 5.18 5.37
C MET A 104 9.47 5.30 6.32
N VAL A 105 10.63 4.74 5.97
CA VAL A 105 11.85 4.89 6.78
C VAL A 105 12.26 6.35 6.89
N LEU A 106 12.21 7.08 5.78
CA LEU A 106 12.52 8.51 5.76
C LEU A 106 11.52 9.32 6.60
N ALA A 107 10.22 9.03 6.49
CA ALA A 107 9.18 9.71 7.26
C ALA A 107 9.36 9.47 8.76
N ILE A 108 9.62 8.23 9.18
CA ILE A 108 9.90 7.90 10.59
C ILE A 108 11.13 8.66 11.08
N PHE A 109 12.22 8.65 10.31
CA PHE A 109 13.45 9.36 10.68
C PHE A 109 13.22 10.86 10.83
N LEU A 110 12.51 11.49 9.89
CA LEU A 110 12.24 12.93 9.93
C LEU A 110 11.29 13.31 11.08
N LEU A 111 10.22 12.53 11.30
CA LEU A 111 9.19 12.86 12.28
C LEU A 111 9.65 12.67 13.73
N PHE A 112 10.58 11.76 14.00
CA PHE A 112 11.15 11.57 15.35
C PHE A 112 12.44 12.36 15.60
N ARG A 113 12.99 13.02 14.57
CA ARG A 113 14.13 13.93 14.71
C ARG A 113 13.70 15.39 14.85
N ALA A 114 12.57 15.76 14.25
CA ALA A 114 11.97 17.09 14.35
C ALA A 114 11.52 17.41 15.78
#